data_AF-A0A0R3IUV4-F1
#
_entry.id   AF-A0A0R3IUV4-F1
#
_cell.length_a   1.000
_cell.length_b   1.000
_cell.length_c   1.000
_cell.angle_alpha   90.00
_cell.angle_beta   90.00
_cell.angle_gamma   90.00
#
_symmetry.space_group_name_H-M   'P 1'
#
loop_
_entity.id
_entity.type
_entity.pdbx_description
1 polymer ?
#
loop_
_entity_poly.entity_id
_entity_poly.type
_entity_poly.pdbx_seq_one_letter_code
_entity_poly.pdbx_strand_id
1 'polypeptide(L)'
;MNVHGDDAPQREDYEDVREFIRDHDAYWNAATPTKLAVLQRAARLANDAAMAIKMQFDRIDGGPMAGDPDGFWKALIDVDFLIAALWRLHLAGRLAQSALGGRWVPLEEFNAALPDLKLMRDVTQHIHEYGTDFDRRHNPNVGRRALEVKSLGKEAFNWLGGTLDFNKAAEASSALLSAIRAARDDEYEQSRRDMT
;
A
#
# COMPACT_ATOMS: atom_id res chain seq x y z
N MET A 1 23.86 -31.65 5.22
CA MET A 1 23.62 -31.24 3.83
C MET A 1 22.52 -32.15 3.29
N ASN A 2 21.27 -31.84 3.64
CA ASN A 2 20.11 -32.57 3.13
C ASN A 2 19.68 -31.91 1.83
N VAL A 3 19.80 -32.67 0.75
CA VAL A 3 19.28 -32.34 -0.56
C VAL A 3 17.87 -32.92 -0.59
N HIS A 4 16.87 -32.17 -0.11
CA HIS A 4 15.48 -32.39 -0.50
C HIS A 4 15.34 -31.69 -1.86
N GLY A 5 15.11 -32.42 -2.97
CA GLY A 5 13.79 -32.95 -3.31
C GLY A 5 12.96 -31.79 -3.88
N ASP A 6 12.24 -31.96 -4.98
CA ASP A 6 11.46 -30.89 -5.66
C ASP A 6 10.35 -30.22 -4.81
N ASP A 7 10.33 -30.45 -3.50
CA ASP A 7 9.33 -29.97 -2.54
C ASP A 7 9.78 -28.69 -1.82
N ALA A 8 8.81 -27.83 -1.47
CA ALA A 8 9.07 -26.59 -0.76
C ALA A 8 9.61 -26.85 0.67
N PRO A 9 10.64 -26.10 1.14
CA PRO A 9 11.16 -26.21 2.51
C PRO A 9 10.06 -26.05 3.56
N GLN A 10 9.98 -26.95 4.54
CA GLN A 10 9.00 -26.88 5.64
C GLN A 10 9.64 -26.31 6.91
N ARG A 11 8.90 -25.48 7.65
CA ARG A 11 9.42 -24.82 8.86
C ARG A 11 9.95 -25.82 9.91
N GLU A 12 9.31 -26.97 10.04
CA GLU A 12 9.66 -28.01 11.01
C GLU A 12 11.02 -28.68 10.75
N ASP A 13 11.57 -28.57 9.55
CA ASP A 13 12.85 -29.17 9.17
C ASP A 13 14.08 -28.33 9.59
N TYR A 14 13.86 -27.16 10.18
CA TYR A 14 14.91 -26.18 10.46
C TYR A 14 14.97 -25.80 11.93
N GLU A 15 16.16 -25.91 12.52
CA GLU A 15 16.42 -25.42 13.88
C GLU A 15 16.50 -23.88 13.91
N ASP A 16 17.17 -23.26 12.92
CA ASP A 16 17.26 -21.80 12.78
C ASP A 16 16.23 -21.25 11.77
N VAL A 17 15.40 -20.30 12.22
CA VAL A 17 14.42 -19.61 11.39
C VAL A 17 15.07 -18.84 10.23
N ARG A 18 16.32 -18.39 10.37
CA ARG A 18 17.03 -17.65 9.31
C ARG A 18 17.44 -18.57 8.16
N GLU A 19 17.82 -19.80 8.46
CA GLU A 19 18.13 -20.82 7.46
C GLU A 19 16.86 -21.24 6.72
N PHE A 20 15.76 -21.44 7.45
CA PHE A 20 14.45 -21.65 6.84
C PHE A 20 14.07 -20.52 5.89
N ILE A 21 14.13 -19.26 6.33
CA ILE A 21 13.79 -18.10 5.49
C ILE A 21 14.66 -18.08 4.23
N ARG A 22 15.98 -18.27 4.36
CA ARG A 22 16.92 -18.26 3.23
C ARG A 22 16.56 -19.34 2.20
N ASP A 23 16.36 -20.57 2.64
CA ASP A 23 16.15 -21.70 1.73
C ASP A 23 14.72 -21.67 1.15
N HIS A 24 13.73 -21.28 1.94
CA HIS A 24 12.37 -21.04 1.49
C HIS A 24 12.33 -19.93 0.42
N ASP A 25 13.03 -18.82 0.66
CA ASP A 25 13.14 -17.73 -0.33
C ASP A 25 13.87 -18.22 -1.60
N ALA A 26 14.96 -18.98 -1.48
CA ALA A 26 15.67 -19.53 -2.62
C ALA A 26 14.77 -20.44 -3.48
N TYR A 27 13.99 -21.31 -2.83
CA TYR A 27 13.02 -22.18 -3.50
C TYR A 27 11.95 -21.36 -4.26
N TRP A 28 11.29 -20.42 -3.59
CA TRP A 28 10.23 -19.64 -4.22
C TRP A 28 10.72 -18.60 -5.23
N ASN A 29 11.98 -18.15 -5.12
CA ASN A 29 12.60 -17.31 -6.14
C ASN A 29 12.91 -18.09 -7.43
N ALA A 30 13.18 -19.40 -7.33
CA ALA A 30 13.37 -20.26 -8.49
C ALA A 30 12.03 -20.61 -9.18
N ALA A 31 10.94 -20.66 -8.42
CA ALA A 31 9.60 -20.87 -8.96
C ALA A 31 9.05 -19.58 -9.61
N THR A 32 8.78 -19.61 -10.93
CA THR A 32 8.08 -18.49 -11.57
C THR A 32 6.60 -18.52 -11.20
N PRO A 33 6.05 -17.51 -10.52
CA PRO A 33 4.65 -17.51 -10.13
C PRO A 33 3.74 -17.39 -11.37
N THR A 34 2.63 -18.13 -11.38
CA THR A 34 1.61 -17.97 -12.42
C THR A 34 0.97 -16.59 -12.35
N LYS A 35 0.45 -16.10 -13.48
CA LYS A 35 -0.29 -14.84 -13.55
C LYS A 35 -1.43 -14.80 -12.52
N LEU A 36 -2.19 -15.90 -12.41
CA LEU A 36 -3.25 -16.06 -11.40
C LEU A 36 -2.71 -15.92 -9.96
N ALA A 37 -1.58 -16.55 -9.62
CA ALA A 37 -1.00 -16.46 -8.29
C ALA A 37 -0.58 -15.02 -7.93
N VAL A 38 -0.04 -14.27 -8.90
CA VAL A 38 0.31 -12.85 -8.70
C VAL A 38 -0.94 -12.00 -8.48
N LEU A 39 -2.01 -12.21 -9.27
CA LEU A 39 -3.27 -11.48 -9.13
C LEU A 39 -4.01 -11.82 -7.82
N GLN A 40 -3.99 -13.07 -7.38
CA GLN A 40 -4.50 -13.46 -6.06
C GLN A 40 -3.76 -12.76 -4.92
N ARG A 41 -2.42 -12.69 -5.02
CA ARG A 41 -1.59 -11.97 -4.05
C ARG A 41 -1.91 -10.47 -4.04
N ALA A 42 -2.04 -9.86 -5.21
CA ALA A 42 -2.43 -8.46 -5.34
C ALA A 42 -3.80 -8.18 -4.71
N ALA A 43 -4.80 -9.02 -4.98
CA ALA A 43 -6.14 -8.88 -4.41
C ALA A 43 -6.16 -9.00 -2.88
N ARG A 44 -5.38 -9.92 -2.30
CA ARG A 44 -5.24 -10.04 -0.85
C ARG A 44 -4.63 -8.78 -0.23
N LEU A 45 -3.52 -8.29 -0.78
CA LEU A 45 -2.88 -7.05 -0.31
C LEU A 45 -3.80 -5.84 -0.45
N ALA A 46 -4.57 -5.77 -1.55
CA ALA A 46 -5.56 -4.73 -1.78
C ALA A 46 -6.70 -4.78 -0.76
N ASN A 47 -7.17 -5.97 -0.38
CA ASN A 47 -8.20 -6.13 0.65
C ASN A 47 -7.72 -5.62 2.02
N ASP A 48 -6.51 -6.00 2.43
CA ASP A 48 -5.92 -5.56 3.70
C ASP A 48 -5.77 -4.03 3.72
N ALA A 49 -5.28 -3.45 2.62
CA ALA A 49 -5.17 -2.01 2.46
C ALA A 49 -6.53 -1.31 2.50
N ALA A 50 -7.54 -1.85 1.80
CA ALA A 50 -8.89 -1.28 1.78
C ALA A 50 -9.57 -1.29 3.15
N MET A 51 -9.37 -2.36 3.93
CA MET A 51 -9.85 -2.41 5.32
C MET A 51 -9.18 -1.34 6.18
N ALA A 52 -7.87 -1.16 6.06
CA ALA A 52 -7.15 -0.11 6.77
C ALA A 52 -7.62 1.30 6.37
N ILE A 53 -7.83 1.54 5.07
CA ILE A 53 -8.38 2.81 4.54
C ILE A 53 -9.75 3.10 5.16
N LYS A 54 -10.67 2.13 5.11
CA LYS A 54 -12.00 2.27 5.70
C LYS A 54 -11.92 2.61 7.19
N MET A 55 -11.10 1.88 7.94
CA MET A 55 -10.92 2.13 9.37
C MET A 55 -10.42 3.56 9.65
N GLN A 56 -9.52 4.10 8.83
CA GLN A 56 -9.05 5.47 9.03
C GLN A 56 -10.11 6.50 8.67
N PHE A 57 -10.89 6.28 7.60
CA PHE A 57 -12.03 7.17 7.30
C PHE A 57 -13.06 7.18 8.44
N ASP A 58 -13.44 6.01 8.95
CA ASP A 58 -14.39 5.90 10.07
C ASP A 58 -13.89 6.65 11.32
N ARG A 59 -12.57 6.59 11.60
CA ARG A 59 -11.95 7.30 12.74
C ARG A 59 -11.84 8.81 12.53
N ILE A 60 -11.49 9.24 11.31
CA ILE A 60 -11.40 10.66 10.96
C ILE A 60 -12.78 11.31 11.00
N ASP A 61 -13.81 10.65 10.44
CA ASP A 61 -15.19 11.17 10.42
C ASP A 61 -15.86 11.13 11.80
N GLY A 62 -15.58 10.08 12.59
CA GLY A 62 -16.04 9.98 13.99
C GLY A 62 -15.51 11.10 14.89
N GLY A 63 -14.39 11.72 14.49
CA GLY A 63 -13.77 12.82 15.21
C GLY A 63 -13.24 12.43 16.59
N PRO A 64 -12.63 13.38 17.31
CA PRO A 64 -12.13 13.12 18.65
C PRO A 64 -13.28 12.96 19.66
N MET A 65 -13.07 12.12 20.66
CA MET A 65 -14.01 11.98 21.77
C MET A 65 -14.18 13.34 22.48
N ALA A 66 -15.41 13.67 22.88
CA ALA A 66 -15.69 14.92 23.58
C ALA A 66 -14.82 15.04 24.85
N GLY A 67 -14.09 16.16 24.97
CA GLY A 67 -13.19 16.42 26.10
C GLY A 67 -11.79 15.80 25.97
N ASP A 68 -11.45 15.20 24.83
CA ASP A 68 -10.11 14.67 24.56
C ASP A 68 -9.13 15.79 24.19
N PRO A 69 -8.16 16.12 25.07
CA PRO A 69 -7.20 17.20 24.81
C PRO A 69 -6.28 16.89 23.62
N ASP A 70 -6.11 15.61 23.26
CA ASP A 70 -5.21 15.16 22.19
C ASP A 70 -5.95 14.83 20.89
N GLY A 71 -7.25 15.14 20.83
CA GLY A 71 -8.13 14.74 19.74
C GLY A 71 -7.65 15.13 18.34
N PHE A 72 -7.10 16.34 18.22
CA PHE A 72 -6.51 16.84 16.97
C PHE A 72 -5.28 16.03 16.53
N TRP A 73 -4.39 15.68 17.47
CA TRP A 73 -3.18 14.89 17.18
C TRP A 73 -3.52 13.46 16.77
N LYS A 74 -4.53 12.85 17.40
CA LYS A 74 -5.01 11.52 17.02
C LYS A 74 -5.53 11.49 15.59
N ALA A 75 -6.30 12.51 15.19
CA ALA A 75 -6.78 12.61 13.82
C ALA A 75 -5.64 12.76 12.80
N LEU A 76 -4.57 13.50 13.13
CA LEU A 76 -3.38 13.58 12.29
C LEU A 76 -2.64 12.24 12.16
N ILE A 77 -2.57 11.46 13.24
CA ILE A 77 -2.01 10.11 13.22
C ILE A 77 -2.84 9.19 12.32
N ASP A 78 -4.17 9.30 12.39
CA ASP A 78 -5.07 8.52 11.53
C ASP A 78 -4.89 8.88 10.06
N VAL A 79 -4.61 10.15 9.74
CA VAL A 79 -4.22 10.58 8.38
C VAL A 79 -2.88 9.97 7.95
N ASP A 80 -1.87 9.91 8.83
CA ASP A 80 -0.59 9.27 8.50
C ASP A 80 -0.78 7.76 8.19
N PHE A 81 -1.65 7.09 8.95
CA PHE A 81 -2.05 5.70 8.65
C PHE A 81 -2.85 5.58 7.35
N LEU A 82 -3.71 6.55 7.04
CA LEU A 82 -4.48 6.59 5.79
C LEU A 82 -3.54 6.72 4.59
N ILE A 83 -2.57 7.63 4.63
CA ILE A 83 -1.55 7.80 3.59
C ILE A 83 -0.79 6.49 3.37
N ALA A 84 -0.36 5.81 4.44
CA ALA A 84 0.33 4.53 4.34
C ALA A 84 -0.56 3.44 3.73
N ALA A 85 -1.85 3.38 4.09
CA ALA A 85 -2.80 2.40 3.58
C ALA A 85 -3.14 2.63 2.09
N LEU A 86 -3.37 3.89 1.69
CA LEU A 86 -3.55 4.27 0.28
C LEU A 86 -2.33 3.89 -0.58
N TRP A 87 -1.12 4.10 -0.05
CA TRP A 87 0.10 3.68 -0.76
C TRP A 87 0.23 2.16 -0.87
N ARG A 88 -0.18 1.39 0.15
CA ARG A 88 -0.22 -0.07 0.05
C ARG A 88 -1.19 -0.54 -1.02
N LEU A 89 -2.34 0.12 -1.18
CA LEU A 89 -3.28 -0.17 -2.27
C LEU A 89 -2.68 0.15 -3.65
N HIS A 90 -1.96 1.28 -3.79
CA HIS A 90 -1.17 1.58 -5.00
C HIS A 90 -0.17 0.46 -5.31
N LEU A 91 0.58 -0.03 -4.32
CA LEU A 91 1.54 -1.12 -4.50
C LEU A 91 0.86 -2.43 -4.90
N ALA A 92 -0.31 -2.74 -4.34
CA ALA A 92 -1.12 -3.87 -4.77
C ALA A 92 -1.57 -3.72 -6.23
N GLY A 93 -1.98 -2.51 -6.64
CA GLY A 93 -2.29 -2.20 -8.03
C GLY A 93 -1.09 -2.35 -8.97
N ARG A 94 0.11 -1.92 -8.53
CA ARG A 94 1.36 -2.16 -9.28
C ARG A 94 1.69 -3.63 -9.44
N LEU A 95 1.43 -4.43 -8.40
CA LEU A 95 1.60 -5.88 -8.48
C LEU A 95 0.64 -6.49 -9.50
N ALA A 96 -0.64 -6.10 -9.48
CA ALA A 96 -1.62 -6.53 -10.49
C ALA A 96 -1.19 -6.11 -11.91
N GLN A 97 -0.78 -4.86 -12.11
CA GLN A 97 -0.26 -4.36 -13.38
C GLN A 97 0.92 -5.21 -13.90
N SER A 98 1.85 -5.61 -13.02
CA SER A 98 2.99 -6.43 -13.41
C SER A 98 2.58 -7.80 -13.99
N ALA A 99 1.47 -8.38 -13.51
CA ALA A 99 0.92 -9.63 -14.01
C ALA A 99 0.13 -9.46 -15.32
N LEU A 100 -0.53 -8.32 -15.50
CA LEU A 100 -1.34 -8.02 -16.69
C LEU A 100 -0.47 -7.63 -17.90
N GLY A 101 0.71 -7.07 -17.66
CA GLY A 101 1.62 -6.61 -18.69
C GLY A 101 1.24 -5.23 -19.25
N GLY A 102 2.16 -4.27 -19.18
CA GLY A 102 1.99 -2.95 -19.78
C GLY A 102 1.25 -1.94 -18.91
N ARG A 103 0.63 -0.95 -19.57
CA ARG A 103 -0.16 0.10 -18.90
C ARG A 103 -1.49 -0.46 -18.42
N TRP A 104 -1.95 0.02 -17.26
CA TRP A 104 -3.20 -0.41 -16.67
C TRP A 104 -3.99 0.78 -16.15
N VAL A 105 -5.07 1.12 -16.87
CA VAL A 105 -5.86 2.34 -16.67
C VAL A 105 -6.35 2.53 -15.24
N PRO A 106 -6.89 1.53 -14.52
CA PRO A 106 -7.37 1.72 -13.15
C PRO A 106 -6.30 2.23 -12.17
N LEU A 107 -5.04 1.82 -12.36
CA LEU A 107 -3.94 2.33 -11.55
C LEU A 107 -3.54 3.75 -11.94
N GLU A 108 -3.59 4.09 -13.22
CA GLU A 108 -3.33 5.45 -13.71
C GLU A 108 -4.38 6.42 -13.18
N GLU A 109 -5.66 6.04 -13.19
CA GLU A 109 -6.77 6.80 -12.62
C GLU A 109 -6.61 7.01 -11.10
N PHE A 110 -6.21 5.97 -10.36
CA PHE A 110 -5.90 6.09 -8.94
C PHE A 110 -4.78 7.10 -8.67
N ASN A 111 -3.69 7.04 -9.46
CA ASN A 111 -2.57 7.97 -9.32
C ASN A 111 -2.96 9.40 -9.68
N ALA A 112 -3.80 9.59 -10.70
CA ALA A 112 -4.31 10.89 -11.11
C ALA A 112 -5.25 11.50 -10.07
N ALA A 113 -6.05 10.68 -9.37
CA ALA A 113 -6.92 11.12 -8.29
C ALA A 113 -6.12 11.57 -7.06
N LEU A 114 -4.94 11.00 -6.83
CA LEU A 114 -4.10 11.20 -5.64
C LEU A 114 -2.67 11.61 -5.99
N PRO A 115 -2.47 12.75 -6.68
CA PRO A 115 -1.18 13.13 -7.27
C PRO A 115 -0.07 13.32 -6.22
N ASP A 116 -0.42 13.80 -5.03
CA ASP A 116 0.53 14.12 -3.97
C ASP A 116 0.78 12.96 -2.99
N LEU A 117 0.07 11.83 -3.15
CA LEU A 117 0.12 10.71 -2.20
C LEU A 117 1.55 10.17 -2.02
N LYS A 118 2.30 10.04 -3.12
CA LYS A 118 3.68 9.55 -3.07
C LYS A 118 4.56 10.49 -2.25
N LEU A 119 4.43 11.80 -2.47
CA LEU A 119 5.19 12.82 -1.75
C LEU A 119 4.88 12.75 -0.24
N MET A 120 3.60 12.77 0.12
CA MET A 120 3.18 12.69 1.52
C MET A 120 3.68 11.39 2.18
N ARG A 121 3.58 10.26 1.48
CA ARG A 121 4.06 8.96 2.00
C ARG A 121 5.58 8.94 2.18
N ASP A 122 6.33 9.40 1.20
CA ASP A 122 7.80 9.45 1.26
C ASP A 122 8.24 10.33 2.45
N VAL A 123 7.59 11.48 2.67
CA VAL A 123 7.92 12.35 3.81
C VAL A 123 7.48 11.76 5.15
N THR A 124 6.29 11.17 5.28
CA THR A 124 5.85 10.53 6.54
C THR A 124 6.77 9.37 6.95
N GLN A 125 7.17 8.51 6.01
CA GLN A 125 8.02 7.35 6.31
C GLN A 125 9.48 7.73 6.63
N HIS A 126 9.96 8.82 6.05
CA HIS A 126 11.36 9.26 6.15
C HIS A 126 11.49 10.60 6.86
N ILE A 127 10.55 10.94 7.76
CA ILE A 127 10.45 12.29 8.36
C ILE A 127 11.76 12.77 9.01
N HIS A 128 12.55 11.86 9.55
CA HIS A 128 13.86 12.15 10.15
C HIS A 128 14.89 12.71 9.14
N GLU A 129 14.86 12.22 7.89
CA GLU A 129 15.71 12.70 6.80
C GLU A 129 15.36 14.14 6.40
N TYR A 130 14.09 14.53 6.58
CA TYR A 130 13.62 15.89 6.27
C TYR A 130 13.74 16.86 7.46
N GLY A 131 13.76 16.33 8.70
CA GLY A 131 13.84 17.13 9.92
C GLY A 131 15.25 17.55 10.30
N THR A 132 16.26 16.89 9.74
CA THR A 132 17.68 17.24 9.87
C THR A 132 18.12 17.89 8.55
N ASP A 133 19.11 18.80 8.57
CA ASP A 133 19.67 19.42 7.35
C ASP A 133 20.51 18.41 6.56
N PHE A 134 19.92 17.26 6.27
CA PHE A 134 20.54 16.15 5.60
C PHE A 134 20.55 16.43 4.10
N ASP A 135 21.74 16.49 3.51
CA ASP A 135 21.90 16.77 2.07
C ASP A 135 21.37 15.65 1.15
N ARG A 136 20.96 14.49 1.70
CA ARG A 136 20.44 13.36 0.92
C ARG A 136 18.93 13.17 1.03
N ARG A 137 18.16 14.22 1.33
CA ARG A 137 16.69 14.16 1.28
C ARG A 137 16.23 13.61 -0.07
N HIS A 138 15.25 12.71 -0.04
CA HIS A 138 14.62 12.18 -1.25
C HIS A 138 13.98 13.26 -2.13
N ASN A 139 13.45 14.34 -1.53
CA ASN A 139 12.99 15.52 -2.26
C ASN A 139 13.66 16.80 -1.72
N PRO A 140 14.57 17.43 -2.48
CA PRO A 140 15.28 18.62 -2.03
C PRO A 140 14.38 19.86 -1.92
N ASN A 141 13.21 19.85 -2.55
CA ASN A 141 12.26 20.97 -2.51
C ASN A 141 11.41 20.98 -1.24
N VAL A 142 11.44 19.91 -0.43
CA VAL A 142 10.76 19.87 0.87
C VAL A 142 11.73 20.38 1.94
N GLY A 143 11.55 21.64 2.33
CA GLY A 143 12.28 22.24 3.44
C GLY A 143 11.69 21.84 4.80
N ARG A 144 12.50 21.90 5.85
CA ARG A 144 12.11 21.54 7.23
C ARG A 144 10.83 22.22 7.71
N ARG A 145 10.65 23.51 7.38
CA ARG A 145 9.45 24.27 7.78
C ARG A 145 8.16 23.73 7.15
N ALA A 146 8.23 23.07 5.99
CA ALA A 146 7.06 22.48 5.37
C ALA A 146 6.50 21.28 6.17
N LEU A 147 7.32 20.67 7.04
CA LEU A 147 6.88 19.57 7.92
C LEU A 147 5.89 20.05 9.00
N GLU A 148 6.02 21.30 9.43
CA GLU A 148 5.25 21.89 10.54
C GLU A 148 3.87 22.43 10.08
N VAL A 149 3.66 22.59 8.78
CA VAL A 149 2.44 23.21 8.22
C VAL A 149 1.47 22.13 7.74
N LYS A 150 0.72 21.56 8.68
CA LYS A 150 -0.39 20.62 8.42
C LYS A 150 -1.73 21.32 8.68
N SER A 151 -2.72 21.12 7.81
CA SER A 151 -4.10 21.52 8.08
C SER A 151 -5.04 20.34 7.85
N LEU A 152 -5.88 20.04 8.83
CA LEU A 152 -6.93 19.04 8.73
C LEU A 152 -8.29 19.74 8.67
N GLY A 153 -8.98 19.61 7.53
CA GLY A 153 -10.37 20.00 7.36
C GLY A 153 -11.29 18.80 7.39
N LYS A 154 -12.60 19.05 7.24
CA LYS A 154 -13.61 17.99 7.20
C LYS A 154 -13.48 17.09 5.96
N GLU A 155 -13.18 17.70 4.81
CA GLU A 155 -13.20 17.00 3.51
C GLU A 155 -11.80 16.72 2.96
N ALA A 156 -10.78 17.36 3.52
CA ALA A 156 -9.43 17.27 3.00
C ALA A 156 -8.37 17.52 4.07
N PHE A 157 -7.20 16.94 3.81
CA PHE A 157 -5.97 17.20 4.52
C PHE A 157 -4.97 17.91 3.58
N ASN A 158 -4.40 19.03 4.01
CA ASN A 158 -3.37 19.74 3.25
C ASN A 158 -2.03 19.68 3.95
N TRP A 159 -0.99 19.32 3.20
CA TRP A 159 0.38 19.22 3.69
C TRP A 159 1.37 19.23 2.52
N LEU A 160 2.57 19.79 2.73
CA LEU A 160 3.65 19.83 1.72
C LEU A 160 3.26 20.53 0.40
N GLY A 161 2.27 21.44 0.45
CA GLY A 161 1.72 22.09 -0.73
C GLY A 161 0.75 21.24 -1.56
N GLY A 162 0.47 20.01 -1.13
CA GLY A 162 -0.49 19.11 -1.74
C GLY A 162 -1.78 18.96 -0.93
N THR A 163 -2.77 18.31 -1.54
CA THR A 163 -4.09 18.08 -0.94
C THR A 163 -4.49 16.61 -1.06
N LEU A 164 -4.81 16.00 0.07
CA LEU A 164 -5.49 14.71 0.15
C LEU A 164 -6.98 14.96 0.38
N ASP A 165 -7.75 14.88 -0.69
CA ASP A 165 -9.22 14.93 -0.66
C ASP A 165 -9.77 13.56 -0.24
N PHE A 166 -10.56 13.53 0.84
CA PHE A 166 -11.04 12.28 1.43
C PHE A 166 -12.09 11.58 0.56
N ASN A 167 -12.95 12.35 -0.14
CA ASN A 167 -13.96 11.77 -1.03
C ASN A 167 -13.28 11.14 -2.25
N LYS A 168 -12.35 11.86 -2.89
CA LYS A 168 -11.57 11.33 -4.02
C LYS A 168 -10.76 10.10 -3.62
N ALA A 169 -10.15 10.11 -2.43
CA ALA A 169 -9.41 8.97 -1.92
C ALA A 169 -10.32 7.74 -1.69
N ALA A 170 -11.51 7.94 -1.13
CA ALA A 170 -12.49 6.88 -0.93
C ALA A 170 -12.97 6.28 -2.27
N GLU A 171 -13.35 7.14 -3.22
CA GLU A 171 -13.81 6.71 -4.56
C GLU A 171 -12.71 5.98 -5.33
N ALA A 172 -11.51 6.57 -5.43
CA ALA A 172 -10.39 5.98 -6.15
C ALA A 172 -9.93 4.66 -5.53
N SER A 173 -9.90 4.56 -4.20
CA SER A 173 -9.51 3.31 -3.52
C SER A 173 -10.52 2.19 -3.75
N SER A 174 -11.81 2.50 -3.72
CA SER A 174 -12.88 1.54 -4.03
C SER A 174 -12.83 1.07 -5.48
N ALA A 175 -12.61 2.00 -6.42
CA ALA A 175 -12.48 1.69 -7.84
C ALA A 175 -11.27 0.78 -8.12
N LEU A 176 -10.10 1.12 -7.57
CA LEU A 176 -8.88 0.32 -7.77
C LEU A 176 -9.01 -1.08 -7.15
N LEU A 177 -9.57 -1.19 -5.94
CA LEU A 177 -9.84 -2.50 -5.31
C LEU A 177 -10.73 -3.38 -6.19
N SER A 178 -11.82 -2.79 -6.71
CA SER A 178 -12.76 -3.50 -7.58
C SER A 178 -12.08 -3.99 -8.86
N ALA A 179 -11.24 -3.14 -9.47
CA ALA A 179 -10.47 -3.51 -10.66
C ALA A 179 -9.46 -4.64 -10.41
N ILE A 180 -8.75 -4.62 -9.26
CA ILE A 180 -7.83 -5.69 -8.88
C ILE A 180 -8.58 -7.02 -8.72
N ARG A 181 -9.74 -7.00 -8.05
CA ARG A 181 -10.57 -8.20 -7.85
C ARG A 181 -11.11 -8.75 -9.18
N ALA A 182 -11.61 -7.88 -10.05
CA ALA A 182 -12.09 -8.26 -11.38
C ALA A 182 -10.98 -8.93 -12.20
N ALA A 183 -9.78 -8.35 -12.25
CA ALA A 183 -8.65 -8.94 -12.96
C ALA A 183 -8.27 -10.34 -12.43
N ARG A 184 -8.32 -10.55 -11.12
CA ARG A 184 -8.11 -11.87 -10.50
C ARG A 184 -9.19 -12.87 -10.93
N ASP A 185 -10.45 -12.45 -10.87
CA ASP A 185 -11.59 -13.34 -11.15
C ASP A 185 -11.64 -13.72 -12.64
N ASP A 186 -11.33 -12.78 -13.54
CA ASP A 186 -11.19 -13.04 -14.98
C ASP A 186 -10.09 -14.07 -15.27
N GLU A 187 -8.91 -13.91 -14.65
CA GLU A 187 -7.81 -14.85 -14.81
C GLU A 187 -8.11 -16.23 -14.21
N TYR A 188 -8.87 -16.27 -13.11
CA TYR A 188 -9.31 -17.53 -12.50
C TYR A 188 -10.22 -18.31 -13.45
N GLU A 189 -11.21 -17.65 -14.05
CA GLU A 189 -12.11 -18.27 -15.02
C GLU A 189 -11.38 -18.69 -16.29
N GLN A 190 -10.41 -17.90 -16.76
CA GLN A 190 -9.58 -18.27 -17.90
C GLN A 190 -8.74 -19.52 -17.61
N SER A 191 -8.02 -19.54 -16.48
CA SER A 191 -7.21 -20.69 -16.05
C SER A 191 -8.04 -21.96 -15.90
N ARG A 192 -9.30 -21.83 -15.44
CA ARG A 192 -10.22 -22.96 -15.29
C ARG A 192 -10.65 -23.55 -16.65
N ARG A 193 -10.85 -22.71 -17.67
CA ARG A 193 -11.21 -23.15 -19.04
C ARG A 193 -10.04 -23.83 -19.73
N ASP A 194 -8.82 -23.36 -19.53
CA ASP A 194 -7.62 -23.92 -20.16
C ASP A 194 -7.24 -25.32 -19.62
N MET A 195 -7.87 -25.75 -18.52
CA MET A 195 -7.71 -27.08 -17.91
C MET A 195 -8.75 -28.12 -18.37
N THR A 196 -9.80 -27.70 -19.09
CA THR A 196 -10.89 -28.57 -19.59
C THR A 196 -10.80 -28.77 -21.08
#